data_AF-A0A5C2RPI0-F1
#
_entry.id   AF-A0A5C2RPI0-F1
#
_cell.length_a   1.000
_cell.length_b   1.000
_cell.length_c   1.000
_cell.angle_alpha   90.00
_cell.angle_beta   90.00
_cell.angle_gamma   90.00
#
_symmetry.space_group_name_H-M   'P 1'
#
loop_
_entity.id
_entity.type
_entity.pdbx_description
1 polymer ?
#
loop_
_entity_poly.entity_id
_entity_poly.type
_entity_poly.pdbx_seq_one_letter_code
_entity_poly.pdbx_strand_id
1 'polypeptide(L)'
;MQSANGAVHETKGLARDVPVELRGGIVIYLQMHVVDRAPYDVLLGRPFDVLVSCVSRCDSSGRQEIVVTCPNTKRSLTIPTYVRGEATTAPREVPSGFQASRN
;
A
#
# COMPACT_ATOMS: atom_id res chain seq x y z
N MET A 1 15.91 -3.49 7.08
CA MET A 1 15.23 -3.89 5.84
C MET A 1 16.13 -3.58 4.66
N GLN A 2 16.35 -4.54 3.77
CA GLN A 2 17.07 -4.33 2.52
C GLN A 2 16.07 -3.93 1.43
N SER A 3 16.25 -2.74 0.87
CA SER A 3 15.44 -2.21 -0.23
C SER A 3 15.78 -2.89 -1.55
N ALA A 4 14.92 -2.74 -2.55
CA ALA A 4 15.11 -3.30 -3.89
C ALA A 4 16.35 -2.76 -4.61
N ASN A 5 16.87 -1.60 -4.20
CA ASN A 5 18.13 -1.02 -4.68
C ASN A 5 19.37 -1.52 -3.91
N GLY A 6 19.22 -2.51 -3.02
CA GLY A 6 20.29 -3.06 -2.20
C GLY A 6 20.64 -2.26 -0.95
N ALA A 7 20.05 -1.08 -0.75
CA ALA A 7 20.30 -0.28 0.45
C ALA A 7 19.65 -0.93 1.67
N VAL A 8 20.43 -1.07 2.75
CA VAL A 8 19.92 -1.57 4.03
C VAL A 8 19.54 -0.36 4.88
N HIS A 9 18.25 -0.20 5.12
CA HIS A 9 17.71 0.81 6.03
C HIS A 9 17.29 0.16 7.33
N GLU A 10 17.67 0.74 8.46
CA GLU A 10 17.13 0.32 9.76
C GLU A 10 15.63 0.64 9.83
N THR A 11 14.85 -0.34 10.30
CA THR A 11 13.42 -0.14 10.55
C THR A 11 13.27 0.48 11.93
N LYS A 12 12.46 1.54 12.07
CA LYS A 12 12.10 2.13 13.37
C LYS A 12 11.32 1.17 14.25
N GLY A 13 10.60 0.23 13.64
CA GLY A 13 9.82 -0.76 14.35
C GLY A 13 8.81 -1.46 13.45
N LEU A 14 7.96 -2.26 14.08
CA LEU A 14 6.85 -2.97 13.46
C LEU A 14 5.53 -2.39 14.00
N ALA A 15 4.72 -1.81 13.12
CA ALA A 15 3.34 -1.46 13.43
C ALA A 15 2.47 -2.69 13.22
N ARG A 16 1.77 -3.11 14.27
CA ARG A 16 0.94 -4.32 14.28
C ARG A 16 -0.51 -3.99 14.01
N ASP A 17 -1.16 -4.85 13.22
CA ASP A 17 -2.60 -4.83 12.94
C ASP A 17 -3.10 -3.44 12.54
N VAL A 18 -2.38 -2.80 11.62
CA VAL A 18 -2.75 -1.48 11.10
C VAL A 18 -3.93 -1.66 10.14
N PRO A 19 -5.09 -1.02 10.40
CA PRO A 19 -6.20 -1.05 9.47
C PRO A 19 -5.85 -0.22 8.23
N VAL A 20 -5.92 -0.85 7.07
CA VAL A 20 -5.81 -0.21 5.76
C VAL A 20 -7.16 -0.30 5.08
N GLU A 21 -7.74 0.86 4.86
CA GLU A 21 -8.95 0.98 4.08
C GLU A 21 -8.61 1.14 2.60
N LEU A 22 -9.09 0.21 1.79
CA LEU A 22 -9.10 0.32 0.34
C LEU A 22 -10.43 0.92 -0.10
N ARG A 23 -10.42 1.61 -1.25
CA ARG A 23 -11.63 2.18 -1.85
C ARG A 23 -12.73 1.12 -1.95
N GLY A 24 -13.98 1.50 -1.66
CA GLY A 24 -15.10 0.54 -1.66
C GLY A 24 -15.32 -0.19 -0.33
N GLY A 25 -14.76 0.33 0.77
CA GLY A 25 -15.06 -0.12 2.14
C GLY A 25 -14.42 -1.45 2.52
N ILE A 26 -13.35 -1.86 1.83
CA ILE A 26 -12.59 -3.06 2.18
C ILE A 26 -11.50 -2.65 3.17
N VAL A 27 -11.64 -3.09 4.42
CA VAL A 27 -10.62 -2.89 5.45
C VAL A 27 -9.82 -4.18 5.63
N ILE A 28 -8.50 -4.07 5.54
CA ILE A 28 -7.56 -5.16 5.81
C ILE A 28 -6.60 -4.76 6.93
N TYR A 29 -6.15 -5.74 7.71
CA TYR A 29 -5.19 -5.51 8.78
C TYR A 29 -3.82 -6.00 8.34
N LEU A 30 -2.83 -5.10 8.36
CA LEU A 30 -1.47 -5.40 7.90
C LEU A 30 -0.45 -5.11 9.00
N GLN A 31 0.58 -5.96 8.99
CA GLN A 31 1.81 -5.77 9.76
C GLN A 31 2.78 -4.95 8.91
N MET A 32 3.16 -3.75 9.37
CA MET A 32 3.95 -2.80 8.57
C MET A 32 5.27 -2.46 9.25
N HIS A 33 6.38 -2.60 8.53
CA HIS A 33 7.67 -2.08 8.99
C HIS A 33 7.78 -0.60 8.69
N VAL A 34 8.06 0.21 9.72
CA VAL A 34 8.25 1.65 9.58
C VAL A 34 9.72 1.92 9.27
N VAL A 35 10.00 2.63 8.18
CA VAL A 35 11.34 3.04 7.76
C VAL A 35 11.41 4.55 7.68
N ASP A 36 12.49 5.14 8.20
CA ASP A 36 12.71 6.58 8.05
C ASP A 36 13.16 6.94 6.64
N ARG A 37 12.67 8.08 6.13
CA ARG A 37 13.11 8.68 4.86
C ARG A 37 13.08 7.69 3.67
N ALA A 38 12.11 6.79 3.64
CA ALA A 38 11.90 5.91 2.50
C ALA A 38 11.47 6.74 1.27
N PRO A 39 11.88 6.34 0.05
CA PRO A 39 11.48 7.02 -1.19
C PRO A 39 10.04 6.68 -1.63
N TYR A 40 9.23 6.12 -0.73
CA TYR A 40 7.86 5.68 -0.94
C TYR A 40 7.08 5.82 0.37
N ASP A 41 5.76 6.03 0.27
CA ASP A 41 4.89 6.10 1.45
C ASP A 41 4.57 4.72 2.01
N VAL A 42 4.25 3.76 1.12
CA VAL A 42 3.90 2.38 1.48
C VAL A 42 4.46 1.44 0.42
N LEU A 43 5.10 0.37 0.88
CA LEU A 43 5.54 -0.74 0.03
C LEU A 43 4.72 -1.98 0.38
N LEU A 44 3.84 -2.37 -0.54
CA LEU A 44 3.05 -3.59 -0.42
C LEU A 44 3.87 -4.77 -0.94
N GLY A 45 4.04 -5.78 -0.10
CA GLY A 45 4.74 -7.01 -0.45
C GLY A 45 3.83 -8.23 -0.41
N ARG A 46 4.44 -9.40 -0.53
CA ARG A 46 3.73 -10.70 -0.55
C ARG A 46 2.70 -10.92 0.58
N PRO A 47 2.89 -10.46 1.83
CA PRO A 47 1.85 -10.60 2.85
C PRO A 47 0.52 -9.94 2.47
N PHE A 48 0.58 -8.77 1.83
CA PHE A 48 -0.59 -8.13 1.26
C PHE A 48 -1.14 -8.98 0.11
N ASP A 49 -0.29 -9.40 -0.83
CA ASP A 49 -0.73 -10.14 -2.00
C ASP A 49 -1.49 -11.43 -1.66
N VAL A 50 -0.99 -12.18 -0.67
CA VAL A 50 -1.63 -13.40 -0.18
C VAL A 50 -2.96 -13.08 0.52
N LEU A 51 -2.99 -12.06 1.37
CA LEU A 51 -4.18 -11.72 2.17
C LEU A 51 -5.37 -11.32 1.28
N VAL A 52 -5.12 -10.55 0.22
CA VAL A 52 -6.18 -10.07 -0.67
C VAL A 52 -6.27 -10.83 -1.99
N SER A 53 -5.55 -11.96 -2.14
CA SER A 53 -5.46 -12.68 -3.43
C SER A 53 -5.20 -11.71 -4.60
N CYS A 54 -4.17 -10.88 -4.42
CA CYS A 54 -3.82 -9.80 -5.32
C CYS A 54 -3.42 -10.34 -6.70
N VAL A 55 -3.98 -9.76 -7.76
CA VAL A 55 -3.65 -10.09 -9.15
C VAL A 55 -3.28 -8.81 -9.89
N SER A 56 -2.04 -8.75 -10.36
CA SER A 56 -1.61 -7.70 -11.29
C SER A 56 -1.98 -8.10 -12.71
N ARG A 57 -2.69 -7.22 -13.41
CA ARG A 57 -3.01 -7.36 -14.84
C ARG A 57 -2.30 -6.25 -15.60
N CYS A 58 -1.57 -6.64 -16.65
CA CYS A 58 -0.97 -5.70 -17.58
C CYS A 58 -1.63 -5.89 -18.94
N ASP A 59 -1.93 -4.80 -19.64
CA ASP A 59 -2.40 -4.84 -21.01
C ASP A 59 -1.27 -4.54 -22.01
N SER A 60 -1.56 -4.71 -23.30
CA SER A 60 -0.62 -4.43 -24.39
C SER A 60 -0.29 -2.94 -24.55
N SER A 61 -1.09 -2.04 -23.97
CA SER A 61 -0.82 -0.60 -23.94
C SER A 61 0.17 -0.20 -22.85
N GLY A 62 0.58 -1.15 -22.00
CA GLY A 62 1.47 -0.91 -20.87
C GLY A 62 0.76 -0.39 -19.62
N ARG A 63 -0.58 -0.31 -19.65
CA ARG A 63 -1.37 0.02 -18.48
C ARG A 63 -1.44 -1.21 -17.57
N GLN A 64 -1.30 -0.96 -16.28
CA GLN A 64 -1.36 -1.98 -15.26
C GLN A 64 -2.50 -1.68 -14.29
N GLU A 65 -3.17 -2.74 -13.85
CA GLU A 65 -4.25 -2.69 -12.87
C GLU A 65 -4.00 -3.76 -11.82
N ILE A 66 -4.27 -3.41 -10.57
CA ILE A 66 -4.16 -4.33 -9.45
C ILE A 66 -5.57 -4.70 -9.01
N VAL A 67 -5.90 -5.99 -9.09
CA VAL A 67 -7.17 -6.52 -8.60
C VAL A 67 -6.94 -7.11 -7.23
N VAL A 68 -7.71 -6.64 -6.25
CA VAL A 68 -7.70 -7.15 -4.88
C VAL A 68 -9.05 -7.79 -4.59
N THR A 69 -9.06 -8.89 -3.86
CA THR A 69 -10.26 -9.60 -3.44
C THR A 69 -10.30 -9.69 -1.93
N CYS A 70 -11.34 -9.12 -1.31
CA CYS A 70 -11.49 -9.17 0.13
C CYS A 70 -11.68 -10.62 0.59
N PRO A 71 -10.85 -11.14 1.52
CA PRO A 71 -10.97 -12.51 2.00
C PRO A 71 -12.30 -12.75 2.74
N ASN A 72 -12.84 -11.71 3.39
CA ASN A 72 -14.04 -11.78 4.21
C ASN A 72 -15.33 -11.70 3.38
N THR A 73 -15.42 -10.70 2.49
CA THR A 73 -16.67 -10.42 1.75
C THR A 73 -16.69 -11.02 0.34
N LYS A 74 -15.55 -11.53 -0.14
CA LYS A 74 -15.32 -11.99 -1.52
C LYS A 74 -15.56 -10.92 -2.58
N ARG A 75 -15.70 -9.64 -2.19
CA ARG A 75 -15.78 -8.52 -3.13
C ARG A 75 -14.41 -8.24 -3.73
N SER A 76 -14.38 -8.00 -5.02
CA SER A 76 -13.17 -7.59 -5.72
C SER A 76 -13.19 -6.10 -6.04
N LEU A 77 -12.03 -5.47 -5.97
CA LEU A 77 -11.80 -4.07 -6.30
C LEU A 77 -10.62 -4.00 -7.28
N THR A 78 -10.77 -3.17 -8.31
CA THR A 78 -9.67 -2.84 -9.22
C THR A 78 -9.07 -1.49 -8.85
N ILE A 79 -7.77 -1.48 -8.60
CA ILE A 79 -6.98 -0.30 -8.31
C ILE A 79 -6.15 0.01 -9.57
N PRO A 80 -6.40 1.14 -10.26
CA PRO A 80 -5.58 1.52 -11.40
C PRO A 80 -4.18 1.91 -10.95
N THR A 81 -3.15 1.52 -11.71
CA THR A 81 -1.82 2.09 -11.55
C THR A 81 -1.60 3.23 -12.55
N TYR A 82 -0.58 4.04 -12.29
CA TYR A 82 -0.22 5.18 -13.12
C TYR A 82 1.25 5.06 -13.53
N VAL A 83 1.60 5.70 -14.64
CA VAL A 83 3.00 5.82 -15.05
C VAL A 83 3.75 6.58 -13.96
N ARG A 84 4.99 6.13 -13.69
CA ARG A 84 5.84 6.75 -12.69
C ARG A 84 6.05 8.23 -13.04
N GLY A 85 5.63 9.12 -12.14
CA GLY A 85 5.73 10.58 -12.31
C GLY A 85 4.42 11.27 -12.71
N GLU A 86 3.40 10.51 -13.13
CA GLU A 86 2.09 11.04 -13.56
C GLU A 86 1.02 10.86 -12.47
N ALA A 87 1.36 11.10 -11.19
CA ALA A 87 0.42 10.91 -10.10
C ALA A 87 -0.83 11.78 -10.28
N THR A 88 -2.02 11.20 -10.06
CA THR A 88 -3.28 11.95 -10.06
C THR A 88 -3.28 12.95 -8.91
N THR A 89 -3.55 14.22 -9.24
CA THR A 89 -3.79 15.36 -8.33
C THR A 89 -5.09 15.19 -7.52
N ALA A 90 -5.40 13.99 -7.04
CA ALA A 90 -6.47 13.82 -6.07
C ALA A 90 -5.98 14.41 -4.73
N PRO A 91 -6.70 15.35 -4.11
CA PRO A 91 -6.31 15.90 -2.82
C PRO A 91 -6.14 14.75 -1.84
N ARG A 92 -4.95 14.66 -1.24
CA ARG A 92 -4.70 13.78 -0.11
C ARG A 92 -5.54 14.30 1.05
N GLU A 93 -6.71 13.72 1.30
CA GLU A 93 -7.44 13.97 2.54
C GLU A 93 -6.55 13.51 3.69
N VAL A 94 -6.06 14.46 4.47
CA VAL A 94 -5.26 14.18 5.65
C VAL A 94 -6.25 13.71 6.72
N PRO A 95 -6.22 12.43 7.16
CA PRO A 95 -7.06 12.02 8.26
C PRO A 95 -6.67 12.85 9.49
N SER A 96 -7.68 13.50 10.09
CA SER A 96 -7.54 14.49 11.18
C SER A 96 -6.93 13.96 12.48
N GLY A 97 -6.53 12.68 12.54
CA GLY A 97 -6.11 11.99 13.75
C GLY A 97 -4.62 11.72 13.92
N PHE A 98 -3.76 11.95 12.91
CA PHE A 98 -2.32 11.70 13.06
C PHE A 98 -1.61 12.92 13.67
N GLN A 99 -1.81 13.15 14.97
CA GLN A 99 -0.98 14.10 15.72
C GLN A 99 0.43 13.51 15.84
N ALA A 100 1.39 14.10 15.12
CA ALA A 100 2.80 13.85 15.38
C ALA A 100 3.11 14.30 16.81
N SER A 101 3.39 13.33 17.69
CA SER A 101 3.90 13.58 19.04
C SER A 101 5.21 14.36 18.90
N ARG A 102 5.16 15.67 19.17
CA ARG A 102 6.34 16.52 19.31
C ARG A 102 6.97 16.21 20.67
N ASN A 103 8.21 15.70 20.66
CA ASN A 103 9.13 15.88 21.78
C ASN A 103 9.79 17.26 21.69
#